data_AF-A0A1J4W232-F1
#
_entry.id   AF-A0A1J4W232-F1
#
_cell.length_a   1.000
_cell.length_b   1.000
_cell.length_c   1.000
_cell.angle_alpha   90.00
_cell.angle_beta   90.00
_cell.angle_gamma   90.00
#
_symmetry.space_group_name_H-M   'P 1'
#
loop_
_entity.id
_entity.type
_entity.pdbx_description
1 polymer ?
#
loop_
_entity_poly.entity_id
_entity_poly.type
_entity_poly.pdbx_seq_one_letter_code
_entity_poly.pdbx_strand_id
1 'polypeptide(L)'
;MSRGFHMIVSDATMFIFIYASCMAVFYLLYSVMWKDWDGNSKKIYIFHGIAVLMAFLIVLLNNIYLSLLIQLLLFASLAIITLVSYIKSKNKKRKHNLYVIYLLLFLFLVMNVIGILIPNFFQTFHIIVYLASISIFLIILYKVLRKTGSD
;
A
#
# COMPACT_ATOMS: atom_id res chain seq x y z
N MET A 1 8.53 -33.60 8.81
CA MET A 1 9.29 -32.34 8.59
C MET A 1 8.60 -31.32 7.67
N SER A 2 7.56 -31.64 6.90
CA SER A 2 6.95 -30.67 5.96
C SER A 2 6.06 -29.59 6.60
N ARG A 3 5.25 -29.90 7.63
CA ARG A 3 4.27 -28.94 8.19
C ARG A 3 4.90 -27.68 8.80
N GLY A 4 6.01 -27.82 9.54
CA GLY A 4 6.69 -26.67 10.16
C GLY A 4 7.27 -25.70 9.13
N PHE A 5 7.85 -26.23 8.06
CA PHE A 5 8.39 -25.40 6.98
C PHE A 5 7.29 -24.59 6.26
N HIS A 6 6.14 -25.22 5.98
CA HIS A 6 5.01 -24.51 5.36
C HIS A 6 4.47 -23.37 6.21
N MET A 7 4.38 -23.54 7.54
CA MET A 7 3.91 -22.47 8.44
C MET A 7 4.88 -21.28 8.45
N ILE A 8 6.18 -21.53 8.57
CA ILE A 8 7.20 -20.46 8.57
C ILE A 8 7.18 -19.67 7.25
N VAL A 9 7.09 -20.37 6.12
CA VAL A 9 7.01 -19.72 4.81
C VAL A 9 5.73 -18.89 4.67
N SER A 10 4.59 -19.41 5.15
CA SER A 10 3.32 -18.69 5.16
C SER A 10 3.39 -17.41 5.98
N ASP A 11 3.90 -17.47 7.20
CA ASP A 11 3.97 -16.32 8.10
C ASP A 11 4.96 -15.27 7.58
N ALA A 12 6.10 -15.71 7.04
CA ALA A 12 7.09 -14.82 6.43
C ALA A 12 6.54 -14.11 5.18
N THR A 13 5.84 -14.84 4.31
CA THR A 13 5.22 -14.23 3.12
C THR A 13 4.13 -13.24 3.49
N MET A 14 3.28 -13.57 4.47
CA MET A 14 2.26 -12.66 5.00
C MET A 14 2.89 -11.41 5.60
N PHE A 15 3.95 -11.56 6.40
CA PHE A 15 4.70 -10.44 6.98
C PHE A 15 5.21 -9.48 5.90
N ILE A 16 5.91 -10.01 4.89
CA ILE A 16 6.46 -9.21 3.79
C ILE A 16 5.36 -8.49 3.03
N PHE A 17 4.24 -9.17 2.76
CA PHE A 17 3.11 -8.60 2.04
C PHE A 17 2.47 -7.42 2.79
N ILE A 18 2.23 -7.57 4.09
CA ILE A 18 1.66 -6.51 4.92
C ILE A 18 2.63 -5.33 5.01
N TYR A 19 3.90 -5.61 5.29
CA TYR A 19 4.93 -4.58 5.34
C TYR A 19 5.02 -3.79 4.03
N ALA A 20 5.07 -4.46 2.88
CA ALA A 20 5.13 -3.84 1.57
C ALA A 20 3.88 -2.99 1.29
N SER A 21 2.70 -3.47 1.68
CA SER A 21 1.44 -2.73 1.53
C SER A 21 1.44 -1.44 2.35
N CYS A 22 1.85 -1.50 3.62
CA CYS A 22 2.02 -0.32 4.48
C CYS A 22 3.02 0.67 3.88
N MET A 23 4.19 0.18 3.45
CA MET A 23 5.23 1.03 2.88
C MET A 23 4.81 1.70 1.58
N ALA A 24 4.03 1.04 0.73
CA ALA A 24 3.51 1.65 -0.50
C ALA A 24 2.64 2.89 -0.19
N VAL A 25 1.78 2.81 0.82
CA VAL A 25 0.95 3.94 1.27
C VAL A 25 1.81 5.01 1.95
N PHE A 26 2.77 4.62 2.79
CA PHE A 26 3.64 5.58 3.47
C PHE A 26 4.59 6.31 2.53
N TYR A 27 5.16 5.66 1.52
CA TYR A 27 5.96 6.34 0.51
C TYR A 27 5.11 7.33 -0.30
N LEU A 28 3.85 7.00 -0.54
CA LEU A 28 2.93 7.92 -1.18
C LEU A 28 2.65 9.14 -0.30
N LEU A 29 2.32 8.93 0.99
CA LEU A 29 2.19 10.00 1.98
C LEU A 29 3.43 10.89 2.01
N TYR A 30 4.60 10.25 2.06
CA TYR A 30 5.89 10.92 2.07
C TYR A 30 6.11 11.76 0.81
N SER A 31 5.77 11.24 -0.37
CA SER A 31 5.89 11.97 -1.63
C SER A 31 5.01 13.23 -1.67
N VAL A 32 3.82 13.19 -1.06
CA VAL A 32 2.92 14.35 -1.01
C VAL A 32 3.41 15.39 0.01
N MET A 33 3.89 14.92 1.16
CA MET A 33 4.33 15.77 2.27
C MET A 33 5.79 16.19 2.18
N TRP A 34 6.56 15.69 1.20
CA TRP A 34 7.99 15.98 1.04
C TRP A 34 8.31 17.48 1.11
N LYS A 35 7.49 18.30 0.43
CA LYS A 35 7.66 19.75 0.39
C LYS A 35 7.30 20.46 1.70
N ASP A 36 6.41 19.90 2.50
CA ASP A 36 5.99 20.48 3.77
C ASP A 36 6.89 20.02 4.93
N TRP A 37 7.70 18.99 4.71
CA TRP A 37 8.62 18.42 5.70
C TRP A 37 10.07 18.82 5.47
N ASP A 38 10.31 19.89 4.71
CA ASP A 38 11.61 20.47 4.42
C ASP A 38 12.65 19.44 3.92
N GLY A 39 12.19 18.39 3.22
CA GLY A 39 13.05 17.32 2.74
C GLY A 39 13.74 16.51 3.85
N ASN A 40 13.23 16.53 5.10
CA ASN A 40 13.82 15.77 6.19
C ASN A 40 13.62 14.25 5.95
N SER A 41 14.67 13.64 5.40
CA SER A 41 14.74 12.21 5.06
C SER A 41 14.59 11.30 6.27
N LYS A 42 14.85 11.79 7.49
CA LYS A 42 14.77 10.98 8.70
C LYS A 42 13.36 10.50 9.01
N LYS A 43 12.32 11.21 8.54
CA LYS A 43 10.91 10.82 8.77
C LYS A 43 10.54 9.50 8.07
N ILE A 44 11.27 9.10 7.01
CA ILE A 44 11.05 7.80 6.35
C ILE A 44 11.30 6.64 7.32
N TYR A 45 12.31 6.74 8.19
CA TYR A 45 12.62 5.67 9.15
C TYR A 45 11.50 5.45 10.15
N ILE A 46 10.76 6.51 10.51
CA ILE A 46 9.57 6.39 11.37
C ILE A 46 8.50 5.56 10.67
N PHE A 47 8.27 5.81 9.36
CA PHE A 47 7.32 5.01 8.58
C PHE A 47 7.73 3.55 8.46
N HIS A 48 9.01 3.25 8.26
CA HIS A 48 9.50 1.87 8.30
C HIS A 48 9.24 1.22 9.66
N GLY A 49 9.56 1.90 10.76
CA GLY A 49 9.32 1.39 12.10
C GLY A 49 7.85 1.06 12.35
N ILE A 50 6.94 1.97 11.97
CA ILE A 50 5.50 1.76 12.09
C ILE A 50 5.03 0.61 11.19
N ALA A 51 5.51 0.51 9.95
CA ALA A 51 5.14 -0.55 9.02
C ALA A 51 5.58 -1.93 9.51
N VAL A 52 6.81 -2.04 10.03
CA VAL A 52 7.33 -3.27 10.65
C VAL A 52 6.51 -3.65 11.88
N LEU A 53 6.19 -2.68 12.74
CA LEU A 53 5.36 -2.90 13.93
C LEU A 53 3.97 -3.43 13.54
N MET A 54 3.31 -2.81 12.55
CA MET A 54 2.01 -3.27 12.07
C MET A 54 2.06 -4.68 11.48
N ALA A 55 3.07 -4.97 10.65
CA ALA A 55 3.24 -6.30 10.07
C ALA A 55 3.47 -7.36 11.16
N PHE A 56 4.30 -7.05 12.15
CA PHE A 56 4.58 -7.94 13.27
C PHE A 56 3.34 -8.20 14.13
N LEU A 57 2.59 -7.15 14.47
CA LEU A 57 1.35 -7.28 15.24
C LEU A 57 0.30 -8.13 14.53
N ILE A 58 0.12 -7.98 13.21
CA ILE A 58 -0.84 -8.78 12.45
C ILE A 58 -0.44 -10.25 12.43
N VAL A 59 0.83 -10.56 12.14
CA VAL A 59 1.30 -11.95 12.08
C VAL A 59 1.25 -12.61 13.45
N LEU A 60 1.67 -11.91 14.51
CA LEU A 60 1.72 -12.47 15.87
C LEU A 60 0.32 -12.71 16.46
N LEU A 61 -0.62 -11.81 16.21
CA LEU A 61 -1.99 -11.93 16.74
C LEU A 61 -2.91 -12.76 15.84
N ASN A 62 -2.54 -12.94 14.56
CA ASN A 62 -3.32 -13.65 13.53
C ASN A 62 -4.83 -13.35 13.58
N ASN A 63 -5.16 -12.07 13.82
CA ASN A 63 -6.52 -11.63 14.05
C ASN A 63 -7.05 -10.87 12.84
N ILE A 64 -8.07 -11.44 12.20
CA ILE A 64 -8.72 -10.86 11.01
C ILE A 64 -9.24 -9.44 11.26
N TYR A 65 -9.78 -9.15 12.45
CA TYR A 65 -10.28 -7.82 12.81
C TYR A 65 -9.16 -6.79 12.89
N LEU A 66 -7.99 -7.19 13.42
CA LEU A 66 -6.82 -6.32 13.46
C LEU A 66 -6.30 -6.02 12.05
N SER A 67 -6.23 -7.03 11.19
CA SER A 67 -5.85 -6.87 9.79
C SER A 67 -6.80 -5.91 9.06
N LEU A 68 -8.11 -6.07 9.25
CA LEU A 68 -9.13 -5.18 8.68
C LEU A 68 -9.00 -3.75 9.21
N LEU A 69 -8.80 -3.58 10.52
CA LEU A 69 -8.61 -2.27 11.13
C LEU A 69 -7.40 -1.53 10.54
N ILE A 70 -6.27 -2.22 10.39
CA ILE A 70 -5.06 -1.64 9.80
C ILE A 70 -5.29 -1.26 8.34
N GLN A 71 -5.94 -2.11 7.55
CA GLN A 71 -6.28 -1.79 6.16
C GLN A 71 -7.23 -0.59 6.07
N LEU A 72 -8.21 -0.48 6.97
CA LEU A 72 -9.10 0.68 7.07
C LEU A 72 -8.33 1.96 7.43
N LEU A 73 -7.37 1.90 8.35
CA LEU A 73 -6.51 3.04 8.68
C LEU A 73 -5.64 3.46 7.49
N LEU A 74 -5.06 2.51 6.76
CA LEU A 74 -4.31 2.78 5.54
C LEU A 74 -5.22 3.42 4.47
N PHE A 75 -6.44 2.90 4.30
CA PHE A 75 -7.43 3.46 3.37
C PHE A 75 -7.80 4.89 3.72
N ALA A 76 -8.08 5.17 5.00
CA ALA A 76 -8.36 6.50 5.49
C ALA A 76 -7.17 7.45 5.24
N SER A 77 -5.95 6.99 5.48
CA SER A 77 -4.75 7.79 5.21
C SER A 77 -4.62 8.13 3.73
N LEU A 78 -4.89 7.18 2.83
CA LEU A 78 -4.84 7.38 1.39
C LEU A 78 -5.92 8.35 0.90
N ALA A 79 -7.13 8.26 1.46
CA ALA A 79 -8.21 9.21 1.19
C ALA A 79 -7.82 10.64 1.62
N ILE A 80 -7.24 10.80 2.81
CA ILE A 80 -6.75 12.10 3.31
C ILE A 80 -5.67 12.66 2.38
N ILE A 81 -4.68 11.84 1.99
CA ILE A 81 -3.60 12.24 1.08
C ILE A 81 -4.15 12.70 -0.26
N THR A 82 -5.12 11.96 -0.80
CA THR A 82 -5.77 12.28 -2.07
C THR A 82 -6.52 13.61 -1.98
N LEU A 83 -7.25 13.83 -0.88
CA LEU A 83 -7.97 15.08 -0.62
C LEU A 83 -7.00 16.27 -0.49
N VAL A 84 -5.92 16.13 0.30
CA VAL A 84 -4.90 17.17 0.46
C VAL A 84 -4.22 17.48 -0.87
N SER A 85 -3.87 16.44 -1.65
CA SER A 85 -3.28 16.61 -2.98
C SER A 85 -4.23 17.30 -3.95
N TYR A 86 -5.54 17.00 -3.88
CA TYR A 86 -6.55 17.65 -4.71
C TYR A 86 -6.69 19.14 -4.38
N ILE A 87 -6.81 19.48 -3.09
CA ILE A 87 -6.90 20.88 -2.63
C ILE A 87 -5.66 21.67 -3.05
N LYS A 88 -4.45 21.11 -2.86
CA LYS A 88 -3.20 21.76 -3.28
C LYS A 88 -3.10 21.91 -4.80
N SER A 89 -3.60 20.94 -5.57
CA SER A 89 -3.59 21.00 -7.03
C SER A 89 -4.51 22.08 -7.57
N LYS A 90 -5.63 22.39 -6.90
CA LYS A 90 -6.54 23.47 -7.33
C LYS A 90 -5.86 24.84 -7.29
N ASN A 91 -4.94 25.04 -6.34
CA ASN A 91 -4.23 26.31 -6.16
C ASN A 91 -2.96 26.45 -7.02
N LYS A 92 -2.46 25.38 -7.65
CA LYS A 92 -1.26 25.42 -8.50
C LYS A 92 -1.60 24.94 -9.91
N LYS A 93 -1.40 25.79 -10.94
CA LYS A 93 -1.63 25.50 -12.38
C LYS A 93 -0.76 24.35 -12.97
N ARG A 94 -0.25 23.41 -12.18
CA ARG A 94 0.56 22.29 -12.67
C ARG A 94 -0.30 21.05 -12.89
N LYS A 95 -0.25 20.49 -14.11
CA LYS A 95 -0.85 19.19 -14.47
C LYS A 95 -0.20 18.08 -13.65
N HIS A 96 -0.85 17.64 -12.58
CA HIS A 96 -0.33 16.58 -11.73
C HIS A 96 -0.75 15.19 -12.26
N ASN A 97 0.15 14.56 -13.03
CA ASN A 97 0.10 13.13 -13.39
C ASN A 97 0.12 12.17 -12.18
N LEU A 98 0.23 12.68 -10.96
CA LEU A 98 0.20 11.91 -9.72
C LEU A 98 -1.21 11.42 -9.36
N TYR A 99 -2.27 12.06 -9.88
CA TYR A 99 -3.65 11.65 -9.62
C TYR A 99 -3.92 10.19 -10.00
N VAL A 100 -3.36 9.76 -11.12
CA VAL A 100 -3.50 8.37 -11.60
C VAL A 100 -2.83 7.40 -10.64
N ILE A 101 -1.69 7.76 -10.03
CA ILE A 101 -1.00 6.91 -9.07
C ILE A 101 -1.84 6.74 -7.80
N TYR A 102 -2.49 7.81 -7.30
CA TYR A 102 -3.41 7.72 -6.16
C TYR A 102 -4.61 6.82 -6.46
N LEU A 103 -5.20 6.97 -7.64
CA LEU A 103 -6.36 6.18 -8.06
C LEU A 103 -6.02 4.68 -8.20
N LEU A 104 -4.84 4.35 -8.75
CA LEU A 104 -4.38 2.97 -8.85
C LEU A 104 -4.09 2.36 -7.47
N LEU A 105 -3.44 3.10 -6.56
CA LEU A 105 -3.21 2.65 -5.19
C LEU A 105 -4.50 2.49 -4.39
N PHE A 106 -5.47 3.38 -4.60
CA PHE A 106 -6.80 3.25 -4.03
C PHE A 106 -7.48 1.96 -4.49
N LEU A 107 -7.50 1.70 -5.80
CA LEU A 107 -8.05 0.47 -6.36
C LEU A 107 -7.33 -0.77 -5.80
N PHE A 108 -6.00 -0.75 -5.74
CA PHE A 108 -5.22 -1.82 -5.15
C PHE A 108 -5.65 -2.11 -3.70
N LEU A 109 -5.84 -1.05 -2.89
CA LEU A 109 -6.22 -1.21 -1.49
C LEU A 109 -7.66 -1.71 -1.32
N VAL A 110 -8.59 -1.25 -2.16
CA VAL A 110 -9.96 -1.80 -2.22
C VAL A 110 -9.94 -3.29 -2.54
N MET A 111 -9.18 -3.71 -3.56
CA MET A 111 -9.05 -5.12 -3.91
C MET A 111 -8.47 -5.93 -2.75
N ASN A 112 -7.52 -5.37 -2.00
CA ASN A 112 -6.91 -6.01 -0.83
C ASN A 112 -7.92 -6.19 0.32
N VAL A 113 -8.74 -5.18 0.60
CA VAL A 113 -9.82 -5.26 1.61
C VAL A 113 -10.87 -6.28 1.21
N ILE A 114 -11.31 -6.30 -0.06
CA ILE A 114 -12.26 -7.28 -0.57
C ILE A 114 -11.70 -8.70 -0.42
N GLY A 115 -10.42 -8.91 -0.72
CA GLY A 115 -9.75 -10.19 -0.55
C GLY A 115 -9.75 -10.71 0.90
N ILE A 116 -9.65 -9.81 1.88
CA ILE A 116 -9.69 -10.18 3.31
C ILE A 116 -11.13 -10.45 3.76
N LEU A 117 -12.10 -9.64 3.32
CA LEU A 117 -13.48 -9.68 3.81
C LEU A 117 -14.25 -10.91 3.35
N ILE A 118 -13.91 -11.46 2.19
CA ILE A 118 -14.67 -12.58 1.61
C ILE A 118 -13.75 -13.79 1.33
N PRO A 119 -13.34 -14.52 2.38
CA PRO A 119 -12.35 -15.59 2.28
C PRO A 119 -12.76 -16.76 1.36
N ASN A 120 -14.05 -16.90 1.04
CA ASN A 120 -14.60 -18.02 0.25
C ASN A 120 -15.40 -17.63 -1.00
N PHE A 121 -15.61 -16.34 -1.31
CA PHE A 121 -16.54 -15.95 -2.39
C PHE A 121 -16.04 -16.31 -3.79
N PHE A 122 -14.71 -16.42 -3.96
CA PHE A 122 -14.12 -16.47 -5.28
C PHE A 122 -12.77 -17.19 -5.29
N GLN A 123 -12.71 -18.44 -4.84
CA GLN A 123 -11.50 -19.26 -4.99
C GLN A 123 -11.02 -19.27 -6.47
N THR A 124 -11.94 -19.22 -7.42
CA THR A 124 -11.68 -19.09 -8.87
C THR A 124 -11.16 -17.70 -9.28
N PHE A 125 -11.65 -16.61 -8.67
CA PHE A 125 -11.20 -15.26 -9.06
C PHE A 125 -9.99 -14.77 -8.26
N HIS A 126 -9.51 -15.50 -7.24
CA HIS A 126 -8.27 -15.14 -6.54
C HIS A 126 -7.12 -14.94 -7.53
N ILE A 127 -6.96 -15.84 -8.50
CA ILE A 127 -5.93 -15.73 -9.54
C ILE A 127 -6.12 -14.46 -10.39
N ILE A 128 -7.38 -14.15 -10.75
CA ILE A 128 -7.71 -12.95 -11.53
C ILE A 128 -7.41 -11.68 -10.73
N VAL A 129 -7.77 -11.64 -9.45
CA VAL A 129 -7.50 -10.52 -8.54
C VAL A 129 -5.99 -10.32 -8.35
N TYR A 130 -5.23 -11.41 -8.18
CA TYR A 130 -3.77 -11.34 -8.09
C TYR A 130 -3.14 -10.85 -9.39
N LEU A 131 -3.57 -11.36 -10.54
CA LEU A 131 -3.12 -10.89 -11.86
C LEU A 131 -3.45 -9.41 -12.08
N ALA A 132 -4.65 -8.98 -11.69
CA ALA A 132 -5.06 -7.58 -11.77
C ALA A 132 -4.18 -6.71 -10.86
N SER A 133 -3.89 -7.17 -9.64
CA SER A 133 -3.05 -6.47 -8.67
C SER A 133 -1.61 -6.32 -9.17
N ILE A 134 -1.03 -7.39 -9.72
CA ILE A 134 0.31 -7.38 -10.35
C ILE A 134 0.31 -6.42 -11.54
N SER A 135 -0.72 -6.45 -12.39
CA SER A 135 -0.83 -5.56 -13.55
C SER A 135 -0.90 -4.09 -13.13
N ILE A 136 -1.72 -3.76 -12.13
CA ILE A 136 -1.81 -2.42 -11.55
C ILE A 136 -0.44 -1.99 -11.00
N PHE A 137 0.23 -2.86 -10.25
CA PHE A 137 1.55 -2.58 -9.69
C PHE A 137 2.60 -2.32 -10.78
N LEU A 138 2.64 -3.14 -11.83
CA LEU A 138 3.53 -2.95 -12.98
C LEU A 138 3.25 -1.64 -13.72
N ILE A 139 1.98 -1.24 -13.86
CA ILE A 139 1.61 0.05 -14.46
C ILE A 139 2.11 1.21 -13.59
N ILE A 140 1.98 1.13 -12.26
CA ILE A 140 2.53 2.13 -11.35
C ILE A 140 4.05 2.20 -11.52
N LEU A 141 4.73 1.07 -11.44
CA LEU A 141 6.19 0.97 -11.56
C LEU A 141 6.68 1.56 -12.88
N TYR A 142 6.08 1.17 -14.01
CA TYR A 142 6.41 1.70 -15.33
C TYR A 142 6.25 3.22 -15.40
N LYS A 143 5.15 3.76 -14.86
CA LYS A 143 4.92 5.21 -14.84
C LYS A 143 5.93 5.95 -13.96
N VAL A 144 6.31 5.38 -12.82
CA VAL A 144 7.32 5.96 -11.93
C VAL A 144 8.68 5.96 -12.62
N LEU A 145 9.14 4.81 -13.12
CA LEU A 145 10.44 4.66 -13.81
C LEU A 145 10.56 5.57 -15.03
N ARG A 146 9.52 5.62 -15.88
CA ARG A 146 9.52 6.50 -17.07
C ARG A 146 9.65 7.98 -16.70
N LYS A 147 9.14 8.38 -15.53
CA LYS A 147 9.18 9.76 -15.07
C LYS A 147 10.49 10.11 -14.37
N THR A 148 11.15 9.16 -13.71
CA THR A 148 12.42 9.39 -13.00
C THR A 148 13.65 9.11 -13.85
N GLY A 149 13.55 8.27 -14.90
CA GLY A 149 14.67 7.91 -15.79
C GLY A 149 14.69 8.66 -17.13
N SER A 150 13.81 9.64 -17.32
CA SER A 150 13.80 10.53 -18.49
C SER A 150 14.45 11.90 -18.18
N ASP A 151 14.98 12.07 -16.98
CA ASP A 151 15.91 13.14 -16.59
C ASP A 151 17.33 12.55 -16.58
#